data_AF-A0A968QP76-F1
#
_entry.id   AF-A0A968QP76-F1
#
_cell.length_a   1.000
_cell.length_b   1.000
_cell.length_c   1.000
_cell.angle_alpha   90.00
_cell.angle_beta   90.00
_cell.angle_gamma   90.00
#
_symmetry.space_group_name_H-M   'P 1'
#
loop_
_entity.id
_entity.type
_entity.pdbx_description
1 polymer ?
#
loop_
_entity_poly.entity_id
_entity_poly.type
_entity_poly.pdbx_seq_one_letter_code
_entity_poly.pdbx_strand_id
1 'polypeptide(L)'
;MSDSTIFSFYGFEDKDSNTTCTPITEEPSFQMDFPAGERVWTSAFASAGQIYFGTTTADTEDPCDGYGGTTSKASSNVYVLGKNDSGEMQLVHTISDTPNMNVPPVVDDGHLYIRGPDGKIKSYGSDKYNNAQNIYGIAQPPKQKTWREVY
;
A
#
# COMPACT_ATOMS: atom_id res chain seq x y z
N MET A 1 3.37 -2.68 27.38
CA MET A 1 4.83 -2.76 27.23
C MET A 1 5.12 -2.23 25.85
N SER A 2 6.06 -1.29 25.67
CA SER A 2 6.45 -0.88 24.31
C SER A 2 7.25 -2.02 23.70
N ASP A 3 6.72 -2.66 22.67
CA ASP A 3 7.43 -3.70 21.94
C ASP A 3 8.75 -3.13 21.38
N SER A 4 9.88 -3.72 21.77
CA SER A 4 11.21 -3.31 21.32
C SER A 4 11.66 -4.07 20.06
N THR A 5 10.78 -4.93 19.53
CA THR A 5 11.09 -5.74 18.36
C THR A 5 11.12 -4.87 17.11
N ILE A 6 12.20 -4.99 16.35
CA ILE A 6 12.36 -4.32 15.05
C ILE A 6 12.09 -5.36 13.98
N PHE A 7 11.19 -5.03 13.06
CA PHE A 7 10.88 -5.85 11.90
C PHE A 7 11.52 -5.24 10.66
N SER A 8 12.05 -6.10 9.80
CA SER A 8 12.64 -5.71 8.53
C SER A 8 11.73 -6.12 7.38
N PHE A 9 11.65 -5.27 6.35
CA PHE A 9 10.93 -5.53 5.11
C PHE A 9 11.93 -5.68 3.97
N TYR A 10 11.76 -6.76 3.22
CA TYR A 10 12.64 -7.14 2.12
C TYR A 10 11.85 -7.14 0.81
N GLY A 11 12.40 -6.51 -0.21
CA GLY A 11 11.88 -6.50 -1.57
C GLY A 11 12.85 -7.22 -2.51
N PHE A 12 12.32 -8.12 -3.34
CA PHE A 12 13.07 -8.80 -4.37
C PHE A 12 12.52 -8.42 -5.74
N GLU A 13 13.42 -8.09 -6.66
CA GLU A 13 13.05 -7.88 -8.06
C GLU A 13 13.24 -9.18 -8.84
N ASP A 14 12.16 -9.62 -9.50
CA ASP A 14 12.26 -10.68 -10.49
C ASP A 14 12.89 -10.11 -11.77
N LYS A 15 14.13 -10.53 -12.04
CA LYS A 15 14.91 -10.13 -13.22
C LYS A 15 14.87 -11.19 -14.32
N ASP A 16 14.20 -12.31 -14.07
CA ASP A 16 14.14 -13.36 -15.06
C ASP A 16 13.31 -12.93 -16.26
N SER A 17 13.64 -13.51 -17.41
CA SER A 17 12.79 -13.39 -18.58
C SER A 17 11.44 -14.06 -18.29
N ASN A 18 10.39 -13.64 -19.00
CA ASN A 18 9.06 -14.27 -18.96
C ASN A 18 9.03 -15.77 -19.37
N THR A 19 10.18 -16.34 -19.75
CA THR A 19 10.32 -17.75 -20.14
C THR A 19 11.12 -18.59 -19.15
N THR A 20 11.66 -17.97 -18.10
CA THR A 20 12.53 -18.60 -17.10
C THR A 20 11.99 -18.33 -15.71
N CYS A 21 12.12 -19.31 -14.82
CA CYS A 21 11.75 -19.15 -13.41
C CYS A 21 12.83 -19.80 -12.57
N THR A 22 13.84 -19.00 -12.27
CA THR A 22 14.99 -19.36 -11.45
C THR A 22 14.65 -18.99 -10.01
N PRO A 23 14.96 -19.85 -9.03
CA PRO A 23 14.84 -19.47 -7.63
C PRO A 23 15.65 -18.21 -7.36
N ILE A 24 15.07 -17.26 -6.62
CA ILE A 24 15.76 -16.04 -6.21
C ILE A 24 16.87 -16.45 -5.23
N THR A 25 18.11 -16.38 -5.70
CA THR A 25 19.32 -16.61 -4.89
C THR A 25 20.13 -15.33 -4.66
N GLU A 26 19.63 -14.19 -5.14
CA GLU A 26 20.27 -12.88 -5.00
C GLU A 26 19.91 -12.22 -3.67
N GLU A 27 20.74 -11.27 -3.25
CA GLU A 27 20.45 -10.36 -2.13
C GLU A 27 19.20 -9.50 -2.44
N PRO A 28 18.44 -9.09 -1.41
CA PRO A 28 17.25 -8.28 -1.59
C PRO A 28 17.58 -6.98 -2.32
N SER A 29 16.77 -6.64 -3.32
CA SER A 29 16.89 -5.39 -4.08
C SER A 29 16.48 -4.16 -3.26
N PHE A 30 15.77 -4.39 -2.17
CA PHE A 30 15.40 -3.37 -1.21
C PHE A 30 15.32 -3.97 0.20
N GLN A 31 15.83 -3.25 1.18
CA GLN A 31 15.66 -3.58 2.59
C GLN A 31 15.38 -2.31 3.38
N MET A 32 14.42 -2.38 4.30
CA MET A 32 14.20 -1.33 5.29
C MET A 32 13.85 -1.94 6.65
N ASP A 33 14.27 -1.26 7.70
CA ASP A 33 13.83 -1.56 9.06
C ASP A 33 12.70 -0.62 9.44
N PHE A 34 11.66 -1.16 10.07
CA PHE A 34 10.57 -0.37 10.60
C PHE A 34 10.91 0.19 11.99
N PRO A 35 10.25 1.29 12.41
CA PRO A 35 10.22 1.66 13.82
C PRO A 35 9.80 0.47 14.71
N ALA A 36 10.28 0.45 15.95
CA ALA A 36 10.01 -0.65 16.87
C ALA A 36 8.50 -0.90 17.03
N GLY A 37 8.10 -2.17 16.95
CA GLY A 37 6.72 -2.63 17.04
C GLY A 37 5.90 -2.50 15.75
N GLU A 38 6.37 -1.80 14.71
CA GLU A 38 5.63 -1.69 13.45
C GLU A 38 5.75 -2.94 12.59
N ARG A 39 4.59 -3.44 12.13
CA ARG A 39 4.47 -4.66 11.34
C ARG A 39 3.51 -4.45 10.17
N VAL A 40 3.73 -5.18 9.08
CA VAL A 40 2.84 -5.20 7.91
C VAL A 40 1.81 -6.31 8.08
N TRP A 41 0.53 -5.95 8.05
CA TRP A 41 -0.59 -6.89 8.24
C TRP A 41 -1.48 -7.04 7.02
N THR A 42 -1.31 -6.16 6.05
CA THR A 42 -2.16 -6.07 4.85
C THR A 42 -1.31 -6.24 3.61
N SER A 43 -1.92 -6.74 2.54
CA SER A 43 -1.28 -6.78 1.23
C SER A 43 -0.81 -5.39 0.78
N ALA A 44 0.30 -5.36 0.06
CA ALA A 44 0.73 -4.16 -0.66
C ALA A 44 -0.13 -3.94 -1.91
N PHE A 45 -0.21 -2.70 -2.36
CA PHE A 45 -0.89 -2.31 -3.60
C PHE A 45 0.13 -1.68 -4.55
N ALA A 46 0.15 -2.10 -5.81
CA ALA A 46 1.09 -1.59 -6.80
C ALA A 46 0.34 -0.81 -7.90
N SER A 47 0.76 0.42 -8.17
CA SER A 47 0.19 1.25 -9.24
C SER A 47 1.20 2.30 -9.71
N ALA A 48 1.18 2.60 -11.02
CA ALA A 48 2.04 3.61 -11.65
C ALA A 48 3.55 3.49 -11.30
N GLY A 49 4.07 2.26 -11.17
CA GLY A 49 5.48 1.99 -10.84
C GLY A 49 5.84 2.21 -9.37
N GLN A 50 4.85 2.38 -8.50
CA GLN A 50 5.02 2.53 -7.06
C GLN A 50 4.29 1.43 -6.31
N ILE A 51 4.80 1.09 -5.12
CA ILE A 51 4.26 0.07 -4.22
C ILE A 51 3.88 0.76 -2.92
N TYR A 52 2.64 0.56 -2.48
CA TYR A 52 2.03 1.18 -1.32
C TYR A 52 1.71 0.09 -0.30
N PHE A 53 2.16 0.23 0.94
CA PHE A 53 1.80 -0.71 1.99
C PHE A 53 1.72 -0.01 3.35
N GLY A 54 0.90 -0.57 4.24
CA GLY A 54 0.68 -0.04 5.58
C GLY A 54 1.38 -0.85 6.66
N THR A 55 1.79 -0.16 7.72
CA THR A 55 2.24 -0.77 8.97
C THR A 55 1.33 -0.36 10.12
N THR A 56 1.32 -1.15 11.19
CA THR A 56 0.74 -0.74 12.47
C THR A 56 1.51 -1.35 13.65
N THR A 57 1.51 -0.63 14.78
CA THR A 57 2.00 -1.10 16.08
C THR A 57 0.93 -1.83 16.91
N ALA A 58 -0.28 -2.01 16.37
CA ALA A 58 -1.30 -2.81 17.03
C ALA A 58 -0.82 -4.26 17.17
N ASP A 59 -0.93 -4.83 18.37
CA ASP A 59 -0.76 -6.26 18.60
C ASP A 59 -2.01 -7.00 18.07
N THR A 60 -1.80 -8.06 17.31
CA THR A 60 -2.75 -8.60 16.32
C THR A 60 -3.21 -10.03 16.57
N GLU A 61 -3.43 -10.44 17.83
CA GLU A 61 -4.25 -11.65 17.99
C GLU A 61 -5.66 -11.47 17.41
N ASP A 62 -6.13 -10.22 17.23
CA ASP A 62 -7.25 -9.90 16.35
C ASP A 62 -7.04 -8.54 15.63
N PRO A 63 -6.88 -8.51 14.29
CA PRO A 63 -6.71 -7.29 13.50
C PRO A 63 -7.95 -6.37 13.49
N CYS A 64 -9.06 -6.82 14.06
CA CYS A 64 -10.28 -6.06 14.32
C CYS A 64 -10.38 -5.54 15.77
N ASP A 65 -9.62 -6.09 16.72
CA ASP A 65 -9.73 -5.78 18.16
C ASP A 65 -9.14 -4.42 18.56
N GLY A 66 -8.38 -3.80 17.65
CA GLY A 66 -7.97 -2.40 17.77
C GLY A 66 -9.14 -1.41 17.84
N TYR A 67 -10.39 -1.88 17.69
CA TYR A 67 -11.61 -1.10 17.85
C TYR A 67 -12.17 -1.10 19.29
N GLY A 68 -11.70 -1.99 20.19
CA GLY A 68 -12.37 -2.26 21.46
C GLY A 68 -11.65 -1.85 22.76
N GLY A 69 -10.36 -1.50 22.72
CA GLY A 69 -9.55 -1.32 23.94
C GLY A 69 -9.03 0.10 24.15
N THR A 70 -9.29 0.68 25.33
CA THR A 70 -8.74 1.95 25.82
C THR A 70 -7.23 1.94 26.09
N THR A 71 -6.44 1.16 25.34
CA THR A 71 -5.04 0.90 25.63
C THR A 71 -4.19 1.17 24.40
N SER A 72 -3.52 2.33 24.44
CA SER A 72 -2.47 2.78 23.52
C SER A 72 -2.95 3.12 22.12
N LYS A 73 -2.82 4.39 21.71
CA LYS A 73 -2.99 4.80 20.31
C LYS A 73 -2.00 3.98 19.46
N ALA A 74 -2.48 2.96 18.76
CA ALA A 74 -1.67 2.28 17.75
C ALA A 74 -1.25 3.34 16.71
N SER A 75 0.05 3.46 16.50
CA SER A 75 0.61 4.25 15.41
C SER A 75 0.58 3.42 14.13
N SER A 76 0.30 4.07 13.02
CA SER A 76 0.28 3.41 11.71
C SER A 76 0.81 4.36 10.66
N ASN A 77 1.61 3.82 9.75
CA ASN A 77 2.17 4.57 8.64
C ASN A 77 1.84 3.87 7.33
N VAL A 78 1.81 4.64 6.25
CA VAL A 78 1.88 4.08 4.89
C VAL A 78 3.22 4.45 4.27
N TYR A 79 3.89 3.45 3.73
CA TYR A 79 5.14 3.59 3.01
C TYR A 79 4.89 3.44 1.52
N VAL A 80 5.56 4.27 0.74
CA VAL A 80 5.52 4.26 -0.72
C VAL A 80 6.91 3.96 -1.24
N LEU A 81 7.08 2.82 -1.89
CA LEU A 81 8.31 2.46 -2.57
C LEU A 81 8.19 2.72 -4.06
N GLY A 82 9.32 2.98 -4.71
CA GLY A 82 9.41 3.14 -6.15
C GLY A 82 10.86 3.13 -6.59
N LYS A 83 11.09 3.20 -7.90
CA LYS A 83 12.44 3.24 -8.46
C LYS A 83 12.96 4.69 -8.53
N ASN A 84 14.23 4.89 -8.22
CA ASN A 84 14.95 6.15 -8.48
C ASN A 84 15.30 6.28 -9.97
N ASP A 85 15.92 7.41 -10.35
CA ASP A 85 16.33 7.66 -11.75
C ASP A 85 17.37 6.64 -12.26
N SER A 86 18.11 6.00 -11.36
CA SER A 86 19.06 4.92 -11.66
C SER A 86 18.39 3.54 -11.77
N GLY A 87 17.07 3.44 -11.52
CA GLY A 87 16.30 2.19 -11.56
C GLY A 87 16.32 1.37 -10.26
N GLU A 88 16.95 1.86 -9.20
CA GLU A 88 17.03 1.16 -7.90
C GLU A 88 15.79 1.43 -7.05
N MET A 89 15.30 0.41 -6.36
CA MET A 89 14.17 0.54 -5.44
C MET A 89 14.56 1.38 -4.22
N GLN A 90 13.71 2.33 -3.84
CA GLN A 90 13.88 3.18 -2.68
C GLN A 90 12.54 3.54 -2.02
N LEU A 91 12.62 4.00 -0.77
CA LEU A 91 11.50 4.65 -0.11
C LEU A 91 11.29 6.04 -0.71
N VAL A 92 10.14 6.24 -1.35
CA VAL A 92 9.75 7.50 -2.00
C VAL A 92 9.05 8.42 -1.01
N HIS A 93 8.15 7.86 -0.19
CA HIS A 93 7.35 8.66 0.74
C HIS A 93 6.89 7.86 1.95
N THR A 94 6.69 8.55 3.07
CA THR A 94 6.05 8.02 4.27
C THR A 94 4.90 8.94 4.65
N ILE A 95 3.71 8.37 4.77
CA ILE A 95 2.52 9.04 5.29
C ILE A 95 2.35 8.59 6.74
N SER A 96 2.61 9.50 7.67
CA SER A 96 2.49 9.24 9.10
C SER A 96 1.08 9.48 9.64
N ASP A 97 0.81 8.97 10.84
CA ASP A 97 -0.46 9.15 11.56
C ASP A 97 -1.69 8.71 10.74
N THR A 98 -1.51 7.64 9.97
CA THR A 98 -2.59 7.00 9.23
C THR A 98 -3.51 6.25 10.18
N PRO A 99 -4.78 6.02 9.81
CA PRO A 99 -5.64 5.10 10.53
C PRO A 99 -4.99 3.71 10.66
N ASN A 100 -5.42 2.92 11.64
CA ASN A 100 -4.94 1.55 11.80
C ASN A 100 -5.07 0.76 10.49
N MET A 101 -3.94 0.25 9.99
CA MET A 101 -3.85 -0.42 8.69
C MET A 101 -4.25 -1.90 8.84
N ASN A 102 -5.55 -2.17 8.79
CA ASN A 102 -6.12 -3.53 8.76
C ASN A 102 -6.73 -3.92 7.40
N VAL A 103 -6.76 -2.98 6.46
CA VAL A 103 -7.19 -3.19 5.06
C VAL A 103 -6.09 -2.67 4.14
N PRO A 104 -5.77 -3.37 3.03
CA PRO A 104 -4.81 -2.90 2.04
C PRO A 104 -5.15 -1.49 1.55
N PRO A 105 -4.13 -0.63 1.33
CA PRO A 105 -4.35 0.62 0.62
C PRO A 105 -4.82 0.35 -0.80
N VAL A 106 -5.53 1.31 -1.40
CA VAL A 106 -5.91 1.27 -2.82
C VAL A 106 -5.53 2.60 -3.45
N VAL A 107 -4.97 2.56 -4.66
CA VAL A 107 -4.69 3.77 -5.44
C VAL A 107 -5.58 3.78 -6.67
N ASP A 108 -6.32 4.87 -6.84
CA ASP A 108 -7.17 5.11 -8.01
C ASP A 108 -7.17 6.60 -8.37
N ASP A 109 -7.13 6.89 -9.67
CA ASP A 109 -7.06 8.24 -10.26
C ASP A 109 -6.03 9.20 -9.62
N GLY A 110 -4.91 8.67 -9.14
CA GLY A 110 -3.85 9.45 -8.49
C GLY A 110 -4.11 9.76 -7.01
N HIS A 111 -5.12 9.15 -6.40
CA HIS A 111 -5.39 9.23 -4.96
C HIS A 111 -5.16 7.89 -4.29
N LEU A 112 -4.52 7.95 -3.13
CA LEU A 112 -4.39 6.83 -2.21
C LEU A 112 -5.56 6.85 -1.23
N TYR A 113 -6.28 5.74 -1.16
CA TYR A 113 -7.39 5.51 -0.25
C TYR A 113 -6.98 4.53 0.84
N ILE A 114 -7.22 4.93 2.08
CA ILE A 114 -6.98 4.14 3.28
C ILE A 114 -8.28 4.04 4.05
N ARG A 115 -8.72 2.82 4.34
CA ARG A 115 -9.87 2.59 5.21
C ARG A 115 -9.39 2.50 6.65
N GLY A 116 -9.95 3.35 7.50
CA GLY A 116 -9.74 3.28 8.94
C GLY A 116 -10.63 2.25 9.62
N PRO A 117 -10.33 1.92 10.89
CA PRO A 117 -11.10 0.96 11.67
C PRO A 117 -12.53 1.45 11.96
N ASP A 118 -12.78 2.76 11.92
CA ASP A 118 -14.12 3.35 12.04
C ASP A 118 -14.97 3.20 10.76
N GLY A 119 -14.43 2.50 9.75
CA GLY A 119 -15.07 2.30 8.45
C GLY A 119 -14.99 3.52 7.54
N LYS A 120 -14.43 4.64 7.99
CA LYS A 120 -14.25 5.82 7.14
C LYS A 120 -13.04 5.64 6.24
N ILE A 121 -13.10 6.30 5.09
CA ILE A 121 -12.00 6.33 4.13
C ILE A 121 -11.32 7.69 4.26
N LYS A 122 -10.00 7.67 4.42
CA LYS A 122 -9.15 8.83 4.19
C LYS A 122 -8.54 8.72 2.80
N SER A 123 -8.49 9.83 2.09
CA SER A 123 -7.83 9.93 0.80
C SER A 123 -6.64 10.88 0.86
N TYR A 124 -5.59 10.57 0.12
CA TYR A 124 -4.38 11.37 -0.03
C TYR A 124 -4.12 11.58 -1.52
N GLY A 125 -3.89 12.83 -1.93
CA GLY A 125 -3.74 13.19 -3.33
C GLY A 125 -4.14 14.64 -3.56
N SER A 126 -4.43 14.99 -4.82
CA SER A 126 -4.88 16.35 -5.14
C SER A 126 -6.33 16.60 -4.72
N ASP A 127 -6.75 17.87 -4.70
CA ASP A 127 -8.14 18.28 -4.48
C ASP A 127 -9.07 17.98 -5.66
N LYS A 128 -8.50 17.59 -6.80
CA LYS A 128 -9.24 17.24 -8.02
C LYS A 128 -9.42 15.74 -8.10
N TYR A 129 -10.66 15.31 -8.08
CA TYR A 129 -11.06 13.93 -8.40
C TYR A 129 -11.62 13.91 -9.82
N ASN A 130 -11.28 12.88 -10.59
CA ASN A 130 -11.55 12.70 -12.00
C ASN A 130 -10.73 13.61 -12.91
N ASN A 131 -10.19 13.00 -13.96
CA ASN A 131 -9.71 13.74 -15.13
C ASN A 131 -10.86 14.57 -15.74
N ALA A 132 -10.56 15.80 -16.15
CA ALA A 132 -11.52 16.63 -16.89
C ALA A 132 -12.02 15.82 -18.10
N GLN A 133 -13.31 15.54 -18.17
CA GLN A 133 -13.86 14.85 -19.33
C GLN A 133 -13.72 15.79 -20.52
N ASN A 134 -12.83 15.46 -21.45
CA ASN A 134 -12.81 16.11 -22.76
C ASN A 134 -14.10 15.70 -23.49
N ILE A 135 -15.16 16.53 -23.39
CA ILE A 135 -16.42 16.37 -24.14
C ILE A 135 -16.21 16.78 -25.62
N TYR A 136 -15.09 16.39 -26.23
CA TYR A 136 -14.77 16.73 -27.62
C TYR A 136 -14.14 15.58 -28.40
N GLY A 137 -14.62 14.35 -28.19
CA GLY A 137 -14.20 13.20 -28.99
C GLY A 137 -15.21 12.08 -28.98
N ILE A 138 -16.18 12.13 -29.91
CA ILE A 138 -17.13 11.07 -30.27
C ILE A 138 -18.01 10.58 -29.11
N ALA A 139 -19.27 11.04 -29.11
CA ALA A 139 -20.34 10.50 -28.29
C ALA A 139 -20.68 9.05 -28.70
N GLN A 140 -19.91 8.08 -28.21
CA GLN A 140 -20.40 6.73 -27.96
C GLN A 140 -19.82 6.30 -26.60
N PRO A 141 -20.61 6.20 -25.53
CA PRO A 141 -20.11 5.56 -24.32
C PRO A 141 -19.63 4.15 -24.69
N PRO A 142 -18.47 3.68 -24.19
CA PRO A 142 -18.14 2.27 -24.34
C PRO A 142 -19.33 1.47 -23.80
N LYS A 143 -19.87 0.56 -24.62
CA LYS A 143 -21.00 -0.32 -24.27
C LYS A 143 -20.62 -1.37 -23.21
N GLN A 144 -19.71 -1.08 -22.29
CA GLN A 144 -19.45 -1.95 -21.14
C GLN A 144 -20.24 -1.45 -19.95
N LYS A 145 -21.42 -2.05 -19.76
CA LYS A 145 -22.28 -1.85 -18.59
C LYS A 145 -22.01 -2.86 -17.46
N THR A 146 -21.14 -3.84 -17.68
CA THR A 146 -20.86 -4.89 -16.69
C THR A 146 -19.47 -5.47 -16.92
N TRP A 147 -18.70 -5.60 -15.85
CA TRP A 147 -17.58 -6.54 -15.74
C TRP A 147 -18.07 -7.75 -14.94
N ARG A 148 -17.65 -8.95 -15.35
CA ARG A 148 -17.85 -10.20 -14.61
C ARG A 148 -16.54 -10.98 -14.71
N GLU A 149 -16.01 -11.37 -13.55
CA GLU A 149 -14.93 -12.34 -13.44
C GLU A 149 -15.42 -13.73 -13.86
N VAL A 150 -14.65 -14.41 -14.70
CA VAL A 150 -14.93 -15.77 -15.16
C VAL A 150 -13.86 -16.68 -14.56
N TYR A 151 -14.30 -17.70 -13.82
CA TYR A 151 -13.46 -18.77 -13.26
C TYR A 151 -12.99 -19.74 -14.35
#